data_AF-Q8ZVL1-F1
#
_entry.id   AF-Q8ZVL1-F1
#
_cell.length_a   1.000
_cell.length_b   1.000
_cell.length_c   1.000
_cell.angle_alpha   90.00
_cell.angle_beta   90.00
_cell.angle_gamma   90.00
#
_symmetry.space_group_name_H-M   'P 1'
#
loop_
_entity.id
_entity.type
_entity.pdbx_description
1 polymer ?
#
loop_
_entity_poly.entity_id
_entity_poly.type
_entity_poly.pdbx_seq_one_letter_code
_entity_poly.pdbx_strand_id
1 'polypeptide(L)'
;MLKALVPELPTLHKLRDALAEFADSFSVVTNEVVKREFGIDLAYDVRNKSFSKIEEAVTMTEDYVYKNIAVRRGPLDTSGDYPKTVIRLKLGGEEVAYINMYWTGMALQAKFVGSRENVEHLASIIRALGGKAEIKRMGNGWGVELTTDGIIAIRHNGWLNAVRSFVEDLREYGKRHGKELINKERYEKIIKDIEAGPNTVKFAGAEFSVYYKGSKIMVEYQPTSETSKNAAVSTLRAKGLREGEHFTVTKQGVYEIRVTGESYAKAVEALAQSGLKEGEQYAVDGRRHVIRVKAEHKDAVVNALKAAGLGEGKHFATRSSGHHVIHITYDGLREIQRMALKGDVEAEHFIRGLKDVLKRRYGDDAVKKMIEVITPAREEGTIELPLAARDEKGSVVARIVGLKYEFVENGKPVSQCSGKDCRLRIIAEYETGAEREQFKMEWYWKKKLEKRGGTTITYYYEIAVIYLKDVVEVAVSKALTGKDVKKAMCNSMPAI
;
A
#
# COMPACT_ATOMS: atom_id res chain seq x y z
N MET A 1 -2.48 -6.49 41.18
CA MET A 1 -1.15 -6.63 40.54
C MET A 1 -1.13 -6.04 39.13
N LEU A 2 -1.88 -6.56 38.15
CA LEU A 2 -1.85 -6.07 36.75
C LEU A 2 -2.17 -4.56 36.59
N LYS A 3 -3.12 -4.02 37.37
CA LYS A 3 -3.40 -2.56 37.40
C LYS A 3 -2.17 -1.71 37.70
N ALA A 4 -1.26 -2.19 38.55
CA ALA A 4 -0.04 -1.48 38.93
C ALA A 4 1.05 -1.54 37.85
N LEU A 5 0.94 -2.43 36.86
CA LEU A 5 1.87 -2.54 35.73
C LEU A 5 1.49 -1.64 34.55
N VAL A 6 0.28 -1.08 34.54
CA VAL A 6 -0.18 -0.20 33.44
C VAL A 6 0.69 1.05 33.28
N PRO A 7 1.13 1.76 34.34
CA PRO A 7 2.07 2.87 34.21
C PRO A 7 3.42 2.45 33.60
N GLU A 8 3.86 1.21 33.85
CA GLU A 8 5.13 0.65 33.38
C GLU A 8 5.06 0.03 31.98
N LEU A 9 3.87 -0.04 31.38
CA LEU A 9 3.67 -0.61 30.05
C LEU A 9 4.57 0.01 28.96
N PRO A 10 4.86 1.33 28.94
CA PRO A 10 5.83 1.89 28.01
C PRO A 10 7.25 1.31 28.18
N THR A 11 7.68 1.10 29.42
CA THR A 11 8.98 0.51 29.75
C THR A 11 9.03 -0.95 29.32
N LEU A 12 7.96 -1.71 29.58
CA LEU A 12 7.84 -3.11 29.15
C LEU A 12 7.87 -3.25 27.63
N HIS A 13 7.19 -2.34 26.89
CA HIS A 13 7.27 -2.30 25.42
C HIS A 13 8.69 -2.01 24.93
N LYS A 14 9.37 -1.00 25.49
CA LYS A 14 10.77 -0.69 25.11
C LYS A 14 11.69 -1.89 25.34
N LEU A 15 11.54 -2.58 26.46
CA LEU A 15 12.33 -3.76 26.78
C LEU A 15 12.05 -4.90 25.79
N ARG A 16 10.78 -5.19 25.52
CA ARG A 16 10.38 -6.20 24.52
C ARG A 16 10.95 -5.88 23.14
N ASP A 17 10.80 -4.63 22.69
CA ASP A 17 11.21 -4.20 21.36
C ASP A 17 12.76 -4.26 21.23
N ALA A 18 13.51 -3.86 22.26
CA ALA A 18 14.98 -3.96 22.30
C ALA A 18 15.47 -5.43 22.30
N LEU A 19 14.78 -6.32 23.01
CA LEU A 19 15.10 -7.75 23.00
C LEU A 19 14.81 -8.40 21.64
N ALA A 20 13.73 -7.98 20.97
CA ALA A 20 13.44 -8.41 19.61
C ALA A 20 14.51 -7.95 18.62
N GLU A 21 14.93 -6.68 18.70
CA GLU A 21 16.03 -6.14 17.87
C GLU A 21 17.35 -6.86 18.11
N PHE A 22 17.67 -7.16 19.38
CA PHE A 22 18.82 -7.98 19.73
C PHE A 22 18.72 -9.39 19.13
N ALA A 23 17.56 -10.04 19.24
CA ALA A 23 17.34 -11.38 18.70
C ALA A 23 17.47 -11.42 17.17
N ASP A 24 16.89 -10.44 16.47
CA ASP A 24 16.96 -10.32 15.01
C ASP A 24 18.41 -10.06 14.57
N SER A 25 19.12 -9.13 15.24
CA SER A 25 20.54 -8.85 14.96
C SER A 25 21.42 -10.06 15.24
N PHE A 26 21.20 -10.76 16.34
CA PHE A 26 21.93 -11.99 16.69
C PHE A 26 21.69 -13.09 15.66
N SER A 27 20.45 -13.27 15.20
CA SER A 27 20.10 -14.25 14.16
C SER A 27 20.83 -13.94 12.85
N VAL A 28 20.84 -12.68 12.40
CA VAL A 28 21.56 -12.25 11.18
C VAL A 28 23.05 -12.56 11.31
N VAL A 29 23.70 -12.11 12.39
CA VAL A 29 25.14 -12.30 12.61
C VAL A 29 25.48 -13.78 12.72
N THR A 30 24.69 -14.54 13.47
CA THR A 30 24.94 -15.97 13.69
C THR A 30 24.75 -16.76 12.39
N ASN A 31 23.72 -16.44 11.61
CA ASN A 31 23.50 -17.10 10.31
C ASN A 31 24.59 -16.74 9.31
N GLU A 32 25.05 -15.49 9.26
CA GLU A 32 26.19 -15.12 8.42
C GLU A 32 27.47 -15.85 8.82
N VAL A 33 27.80 -15.90 10.12
CA VAL A 33 29.00 -16.56 10.63
C VAL A 33 28.93 -18.07 10.44
N VAL A 34 27.81 -18.72 10.79
CA VAL A 34 27.67 -20.18 10.70
C VAL A 34 27.61 -20.64 9.24
N LYS A 35 26.96 -19.88 8.36
CA LYS A 35 26.96 -20.17 6.93
C LYS A 35 28.34 -20.02 6.31
N ARG A 36 29.11 -19.01 6.72
CA ARG A 36 30.49 -18.78 6.27
C ARG A 36 31.42 -19.89 6.73
N GLU A 37 31.31 -20.31 7.99
CA GLU A 37 32.30 -21.19 8.61
C GLU A 37 31.97 -22.68 8.46
N PHE A 38 30.68 -23.02 8.39
CA PHE A 38 30.22 -24.41 8.37
C PHE A 38 29.38 -24.76 7.14
N GLY A 39 29.02 -23.78 6.29
CA GLY A 39 28.16 -24.02 5.12
C GLY A 39 26.72 -24.41 5.47
N ILE A 40 26.31 -24.24 6.74
CA ILE A 40 25.00 -24.63 7.27
C ILE A 40 24.18 -23.37 7.49
N ASP A 41 22.93 -23.38 7.00
CA ASP A 41 21.94 -22.35 7.37
C ASP A 41 21.31 -22.74 8.71
N LEU A 42 21.64 -22.01 9.77
CA LEU A 42 21.15 -22.31 11.12
C LEU A 42 19.80 -21.59 11.36
N ALA A 43 18.78 -22.32 11.80
CA ALA A 43 17.49 -21.73 12.16
C ALA A 43 17.30 -21.70 13.69
N TYR A 44 18.23 -21.07 14.42
CA TYR A 44 18.13 -20.97 15.88
C TYR A 44 17.44 -19.67 16.30
N ASP A 45 16.24 -19.77 16.90
CA ASP A 45 15.50 -18.61 17.40
C ASP A 45 15.71 -18.41 18.91
N VAL A 46 16.49 -17.40 19.27
CA VAL A 46 16.80 -17.01 20.66
C VAL A 46 15.54 -16.59 21.43
N ARG A 47 14.47 -16.19 20.73
CA ARG A 47 13.21 -15.73 21.36
C ARG A 47 12.55 -16.80 22.22
N ASN A 48 12.69 -18.06 21.85
CA ASN A 48 11.86 -19.15 22.37
C ASN A 48 12.19 -19.59 23.82
N LYS A 49 13.33 -19.19 24.39
CA LYS A 49 13.76 -19.63 25.74
C LYS A 49 13.97 -18.51 26.75
N SER A 50 14.41 -17.33 26.33
CA SER A 50 14.88 -16.28 27.27
C SER A 50 13.93 -15.10 27.46
N PHE A 51 12.99 -14.86 26.52
CA PHE A 51 12.17 -13.64 26.50
C PHE A 51 10.67 -13.86 26.80
N SER A 52 10.26 -15.13 26.96
CA SER A 52 8.85 -15.51 27.14
C SER A 52 8.17 -14.86 28.35
N LYS A 53 8.88 -14.66 29.46
CA LYS A 53 8.30 -14.02 30.67
C LYS A 53 7.97 -12.55 30.50
N ILE A 54 8.76 -11.82 29.70
CA ILE A 54 8.51 -10.40 29.41
C ILE A 54 7.34 -10.29 28.43
N GLU A 55 7.29 -11.15 27.41
CA GLU A 55 6.13 -11.25 26.52
C GLU A 55 4.85 -11.58 27.30
N GLU A 56 4.89 -12.58 28.18
CA GLU A 56 3.75 -12.95 29.03
C GLU A 56 3.28 -11.77 29.89
N ALA A 57 4.21 -11.07 30.56
CA ALA A 57 3.87 -9.90 31.38
C ALA A 57 3.27 -8.75 30.55
N VAL A 58 3.81 -8.49 29.35
CA VAL A 58 3.27 -7.50 28.41
C VAL A 58 1.86 -7.91 27.99
N THR A 59 1.68 -9.14 27.51
CA THR A 59 0.40 -9.65 27.02
C THR A 59 -0.68 -9.63 28.12
N MET A 60 -0.35 -10.07 29.34
CA MET A 60 -1.29 -10.00 30.47
C MET A 60 -1.68 -8.56 30.82
N THR A 61 -0.74 -7.63 30.74
CA THR A 61 -1.00 -6.21 31.05
C THR A 61 -1.83 -5.56 29.93
N GLU A 62 -1.53 -5.85 28.66
CA GLU A 62 -2.31 -5.42 27.50
C GLU A 62 -3.74 -5.96 27.56
N ASP A 63 -3.92 -7.25 27.86
CA ASP A 63 -5.24 -7.88 28.02
C ASP A 63 -6.04 -7.26 29.18
N TYR A 64 -5.36 -6.96 30.30
CA TYR A 64 -5.99 -6.23 31.40
C TYR A 64 -6.47 -4.84 30.97
N VAL A 65 -5.63 -4.07 30.26
CA VAL A 65 -6.02 -2.76 29.73
C VAL A 65 -7.17 -2.90 28.74
N TYR A 66 -7.08 -3.83 27.79
CA TYR A 66 -8.11 -4.07 26.78
C TYR A 66 -9.47 -4.37 27.39
N LYS A 67 -9.52 -5.18 28.46
CA LYS A 67 -10.77 -5.59 29.11
C LYS A 67 -11.35 -4.52 30.05
N ASN A 68 -10.50 -3.72 30.69
CA ASN A 68 -10.93 -2.84 31.79
C ASN A 68 -10.97 -1.36 31.41
N ILE A 69 -10.48 -0.98 30.22
CA ILE A 69 -10.54 0.42 29.81
C ILE A 69 -11.96 0.79 29.36
N ALA A 70 -12.46 1.90 29.90
CA ALA A 70 -13.66 2.55 29.41
C ALA A 70 -13.27 3.70 28.49
N VAL A 71 -13.76 3.66 27.25
CA VAL A 71 -13.56 4.74 26.29
C VAL A 71 -14.79 5.65 26.32
N ARG A 72 -14.60 6.94 26.58
CA ARG A 72 -15.68 7.93 26.62
C ARG A 72 -15.42 9.07 25.64
N ARG A 73 -16.39 9.34 24.79
CA ARG A 73 -16.39 10.48 23.88
C ARG A 73 -16.95 11.73 24.57
N GLY A 74 -16.32 12.88 24.36
CA GLY A 74 -16.89 14.19 24.70
C GLY A 74 -17.94 14.65 23.69
N PRO A 75 -18.55 15.84 23.89
CA PRO A 75 -19.43 16.43 22.89
C PRO A 75 -18.67 16.76 21.59
N LEU A 76 -19.41 16.98 20.51
CA LEU A 76 -18.89 17.58 19.28
C LEU A 76 -18.60 19.07 19.56
N ASP A 77 -17.37 19.49 19.27
CA ASP A 77 -16.92 20.88 19.33
C ASP A 77 -16.65 21.39 17.90
N THR A 78 -17.35 22.45 17.50
CA THR A 78 -17.23 23.09 16.18
C THR A 78 -16.64 24.49 16.25
N SER A 79 -16.09 24.92 17.40
CA SER A 79 -15.62 26.30 17.61
C SER A 79 -14.24 26.60 17.01
N GLY A 80 -13.53 25.58 16.52
CA GLY A 80 -12.20 25.70 15.91
C GLY A 80 -12.18 25.46 14.41
N ASP A 81 -10.97 25.47 13.82
CA ASP A 81 -10.75 25.26 12.38
C ASP A 81 -11.34 23.94 11.85
N TYR A 82 -11.34 22.92 12.70
CA TYR A 82 -11.86 21.59 12.39
C TYR A 82 -12.83 21.13 13.49
N PRO A 83 -14.01 20.60 13.13
CA PRO A 83 -14.87 19.91 14.08
C PRO A 83 -14.10 18.80 14.80
N LYS A 84 -14.24 18.72 16.12
CA LYS A 84 -13.46 17.79 16.94
C LYS A 84 -14.25 17.23 18.10
N THR A 85 -13.74 16.16 18.67
CA THR A 85 -14.20 15.61 19.95
C THR A 85 -13.02 15.07 20.75
N VAL A 86 -13.14 15.07 22.07
CA VAL A 86 -12.13 14.49 22.95
C VAL A 86 -12.49 13.04 23.25
N ILE A 87 -11.60 12.10 22.97
CA ILE A 87 -11.71 10.71 23.41
C ILE A 87 -10.93 10.56 24.71
N ARG A 88 -11.63 10.22 25.79
CA ARG A 88 -11.06 9.99 27.11
C ARG A 88 -10.98 8.49 27.39
N LEU A 89 -9.82 8.05 27.83
CA LEU A 89 -9.51 6.67 28.16
C LEU A 89 -9.48 6.56 29.68
N LYS A 90 -10.38 5.75 30.24
CA LYS A 90 -10.55 5.64 31.69
C LYS A 90 -10.28 4.24 32.19
N LEU A 91 -9.52 4.10 33.26
CA LEU A 91 -9.22 2.82 33.88
C LEU A 91 -9.67 2.85 35.35
N GLY A 92 -10.62 1.99 35.74
CA GLY A 92 -11.20 2.04 37.08
C GLY A 92 -11.91 3.36 37.41
N GLY A 93 -12.47 4.05 36.40
CA GLY A 93 -13.20 5.32 36.54
C GLY A 93 -12.35 6.59 36.41
N GLU A 94 -11.03 6.48 36.59
CA GLU A 94 -10.07 7.58 36.46
C GLU A 94 -9.64 7.76 35.01
N GLU A 95 -9.50 9.01 34.57
CA GLU A 95 -8.94 9.31 33.25
C GLU A 95 -7.43 9.12 33.26
N VAL A 96 -6.94 8.17 32.47
CA VAL A 96 -5.52 7.83 32.37
C VAL A 96 -4.86 8.40 31.13
N ALA A 97 -5.65 8.70 30.08
CA ALA A 97 -5.17 9.36 28.87
C ALA A 97 -6.33 9.96 28.07
N TYR A 98 -6.02 10.86 27.14
CA TYR A 98 -6.99 11.35 26.16
C TYR A 98 -6.33 11.61 24.81
N ILE A 99 -7.13 11.65 23.75
CA ILE A 99 -6.72 12.04 22.41
C ILE A 99 -7.83 12.86 21.74
N ASN A 100 -7.45 13.91 21.01
CA ASN A 100 -8.41 14.71 20.26
C ASN A 100 -8.63 14.07 18.89
N MET A 101 -9.88 13.84 18.51
CA MET A 101 -10.26 13.37 17.18
C MET A 101 -10.87 14.51 16.38
N TYR A 102 -10.42 14.70 15.15
CA TYR A 102 -10.77 15.79 14.27
C TYR A 102 -11.38 15.26 12.98
N TRP A 103 -12.28 16.06 12.42
CA TRP A 103 -12.73 15.94 11.04
C TRP A 103 -12.08 17.02 10.18
N THR A 104 -11.22 16.62 9.24
CA THR A 104 -10.46 17.57 8.40
C THR A 104 -11.23 18.05 7.16
N GLY A 105 -12.50 17.68 7.03
CA GLY A 105 -13.27 17.81 5.79
C GLY A 105 -13.05 16.65 4.79
N MET A 106 -11.93 15.93 4.93
CA MET A 106 -11.62 14.77 4.11
C MET A 106 -11.46 13.50 4.93
N ALA A 107 -10.82 13.56 6.09
CA ALA A 107 -10.43 12.37 6.84
C ALA A 107 -10.63 12.55 8.34
N LEU A 108 -10.67 11.43 9.06
CA LEU A 108 -10.52 11.42 10.50
C LEU A 108 -9.03 11.53 10.82
N GLN A 109 -8.71 12.32 11.83
CA GLN A 109 -7.36 12.48 12.34
C GLN A 109 -7.43 12.52 13.86
N ALA A 110 -6.68 11.66 14.55
CA ALA A 110 -6.59 11.69 16.00
C ALA A 110 -5.19 12.16 16.39
N LYS A 111 -5.10 13.14 17.28
CA LYS A 111 -3.83 13.78 17.64
C LYS A 111 -3.76 14.12 19.12
N PHE A 112 -2.61 13.85 19.70
CA PHE A 112 -2.23 14.29 21.04
C PHE A 112 -0.80 14.85 20.99
N VAL A 113 -0.56 15.95 21.71
CA VAL A 113 0.77 16.57 21.86
C VAL A 113 0.98 16.89 23.34
N GLY A 114 2.14 16.49 23.88
CA GLY A 114 2.45 16.67 25.30
C GLY A 114 3.89 16.33 25.65
N SER A 115 4.13 16.04 26.94
CA SER A 115 5.41 15.51 27.43
C SER A 115 5.69 14.15 26.81
N ARG A 116 6.98 13.78 26.71
CA ARG A 116 7.37 12.47 26.16
C ARG A 116 6.72 11.32 26.93
N GLU A 117 6.68 11.41 28.25
CA GLU A 117 6.08 10.42 29.14
C GLU A 117 4.59 10.22 28.88
N ASN A 118 3.80 11.30 28.81
CA ASN A 118 2.35 11.21 28.54
C ASN A 118 2.08 10.63 27.15
N VAL A 119 2.92 10.95 26.17
CA VAL A 119 2.81 10.45 24.80
C VAL A 119 3.16 8.97 24.72
N GLU A 120 4.22 8.53 25.42
CA GLU A 120 4.60 7.12 25.56
C GLU A 120 3.52 6.30 26.29
N HIS A 121 2.91 6.88 27.32
CA HIS A 121 1.79 6.28 28.05
C HIS A 121 0.56 6.09 27.14
N LEU A 122 0.14 7.15 26.44
CA LEU A 122 -0.98 7.08 25.48
C LEU A 122 -0.71 6.07 24.35
N ALA A 123 0.51 6.06 23.80
CA ALA A 123 0.88 5.12 22.74
C ALA A 123 0.77 3.67 23.21
N SER A 124 1.17 3.38 24.45
CA SER A 124 1.10 2.04 25.05
C SER A 124 -0.34 1.59 25.25
N ILE A 125 -1.22 2.49 25.71
CA ILE A 125 -2.66 2.21 25.79
C ILE A 125 -3.24 1.95 24.40
N ILE A 126 -2.95 2.78 23.39
CA ILE A 126 -3.44 2.56 22.02
C ILE A 126 -3.00 1.19 21.49
N ARG A 127 -1.75 0.78 21.75
CA ARG A 127 -1.24 -0.55 21.40
C ARG A 127 -2.02 -1.67 22.10
N ALA A 128 -2.28 -1.53 23.40
CA ALA A 128 -3.11 -2.47 24.14
C ALA A 128 -4.55 -2.58 23.60
N LEU A 129 -5.08 -1.52 22.98
CA LEU A 129 -6.38 -1.57 22.28
C LEU A 129 -6.33 -2.21 20.88
N GLY A 130 -5.16 -2.69 20.46
CA GLY A 130 -4.92 -3.26 19.14
C GLY A 130 -4.60 -2.22 18.06
N GLY A 131 -4.27 -0.98 18.46
CA GLY A 131 -3.87 0.09 17.57
C GLY A 131 -2.37 0.16 17.32
N LYS A 132 -1.98 0.97 16.34
CA LYS A 132 -0.59 1.36 16.12
C LYS A 132 -0.41 2.83 16.44
N ALA A 133 0.48 3.13 17.37
CA ALA A 133 0.82 4.49 17.74
C ALA A 133 2.32 4.72 17.56
N GLU A 134 2.66 5.63 16.65
CA GLU A 134 4.01 6.13 16.45
C GLU A 134 4.20 7.43 17.23
N ILE A 135 5.34 7.53 17.91
CA ILE A 135 5.72 8.69 18.71
C ILE A 135 6.67 9.54 17.88
N LYS A 136 6.28 10.80 17.62
CA LYS A 136 7.09 11.72 16.82
C LYS A 136 7.20 13.09 17.46
N ARG A 137 8.29 13.79 17.15
CA ARG A 137 8.51 15.17 17.62
C ARG A 137 7.58 16.13 16.87
N MET A 138 6.76 16.86 17.60
CA MET A 138 5.78 17.81 17.06
C MET A 138 5.98 19.19 17.68
N GLY A 139 6.62 20.10 16.94
CA GLY A 139 6.98 21.41 17.45
C GLY A 139 7.91 21.31 18.66
N ASN A 140 7.49 21.89 19.78
CA ASN A 140 8.25 21.90 21.03
C ASN A 140 7.96 20.67 21.92
N GLY A 141 7.08 19.76 21.49
CA GLY A 141 6.68 18.58 22.26
C GLY A 141 6.80 17.28 21.49
N TRP A 142 6.30 16.21 22.11
CA TRP A 142 6.11 14.91 21.49
C TRP A 142 4.64 14.71 21.17
N GLY A 143 4.32 13.88 20.20
CA GLY A 143 2.93 13.58 19.88
C GLY A 143 2.72 12.22 19.23
N VAL A 144 1.48 11.77 19.36
CA VAL A 144 0.92 10.62 18.64
C VAL A 144 -0.12 11.14 17.67
N GLU A 145 -0.11 10.59 16.47
CA GLU A 145 -1.07 10.92 15.42
C GLU A 145 -1.55 9.66 14.73
N LEU A 146 -2.87 9.50 14.62
CA LEU A 146 -3.52 8.41 13.91
C LEU A 146 -4.29 8.97 12.71
N THR A 147 -4.09 8.35 11.55
CA THR A 147 -4.91 8.58 10.34
C THR A 147 -6.24 7.85 10.45
N THR A 148 -7.18 8.08 9.52
CA THR A 148 -8.43 7.31 9.44
C THR A 148 -8.18 5.81 9.55
N ASP A 149 -7.21 5.27 8.80
CA ASP A 149 -6.90 3.85 8.78
C ASP A 149 -6.39 3.36 10.14
N GLY A 150 -5.52 4.15 10.80
CA GLY A 150 -5.05 3.84 12.16
C GLY A 150 -6.15 3.92 13.21
N ILE A 151 -7.07 4.88 13.09
CA ILE A 151 -8.22 5.06 13.98
C ILE A 151 -9.16 3.88 13.84
N ILE A 152 -9.55 3.54 12.62
CA ILE A 152 -10.49 2.43 12.42
C ILE A 152 -9.81 1.13 12.79
N ALA A 153 -8.51 0.91 12.52
CA ALA A 153 -7.83 -0.36 12.82
C ALA A 153 -8.00 -0.86 14.27
N ILE A 154 -8.13 0.03 15.26
CA ILE A 154 -8.37 -0.30 16.67
C ILE A 154 -9.75 -0.98 16.84
N ARG A 155 -9.76 -2.26 17.24
CA ARG A 155 -10.98 -3.09 17.30
C ARG A 155 -11.68 -3.11 18.66
N HIS A 156 -11.19 -2.36 19.63
CA HIS A 156 -11.85 -2.24 20.94
C HIS A 156 -13.26 -1.62 20.79
N ASN A 157 -14.29 -2.30 21.31
CA ASN A 157 -15.70 -1.90 21.12
C ASN A 157 -16.00 -0.47 21.58
N GLY A 158 -15.50 -0.08 22.76
CA GLY A 158 -15.68 1.29 23.25
C GLY A 158 -15.03 2.35 22.36
N TRP A 159 -13.92 2.01 21.70
CA TRP A 159 -13.25 2.90 20.76
C TRP A 159 -14.05 3.04 19.47
N LEU A 160 -14.46 1.92 18.85
CA LEU A 160 -15.26 1.94 17.63
C LEU A 160 -16.60 2.66 17.83
N ASN A 161 -17.25 2.48 18.98
CA ASN A 161 -18.47 3.21 19.32
C ASN A 161 -18.20 4.72 19.42
N ALA A 162 -17.11 5.14 20.07
CA ALA A 162 -16.75 6.55 20.16
C ALA A 162 -16.47 7.17 18.78
N VAL A 163 -15.79 6.44 17.89
CA VAL A 163 -15.53 6.87 16.50
C VAL A 163 -16.83 6.94 15.71
N ARG A 164 -17.69 5.92 15.77
CA ARG A 164 -18.98 5.88 15.08
C ARG A 164 -19.87 7.05 15.51
N SER A 165 -20.04 7.25 16.81
CA SER A 165 -20.86 8.35 17.33
C SER A 165 -20.31 9.73 16.97
N PHE A 166 -18.98 9.89 16.86
CA PHE A 166 -18.42 11.15 16.36
C PHE A 166 -18.82 11.40 14.90
N VAL A 167 -18.74 10.39 14.03
CA VAL A 167 -19.11 10.49 12.61
C VAL A 167 -20.62 10.73 12.44
N GLU A 168 -21.45 10.09 13.28
CA GLU A 168 -22.89 10.33 13.35
C GLU A 168 -23.21 11.77 13.77
N ASP A 169 -22.56 12.29 14.81
CA ASP A 169 -22.73 13.68 15.24
C ASP A 169 -22.39 14.69 14.12
N LEU A 170 -21.32 14.44 13.35
CA LEU A 170 -20.97 15.28 12.19
C LEU A 170 -22.10 15.30 11.15
N ARG A 171 -22.75 14.14 10.93
CA ARG A 171 -23.88 14.00 10.00
C ARG A 171 -25.13 14.69 10.53
N GLU A 172 -25.42 14.53 11.82
CA GLU A 172 -26.58 15.13 12.47
C GLU A 172 -26.47 16.65 12.61
N TYR A 173 -25.27 17.18 12.85
CA TYR A 173 -25.03 18.61 12.94
C TYR A 173 -25.55 19.35 11.70
N GLY A 174 -25.28 18.80 10.51
CA GLY A 174 -25.78 19.37 9.25
C GLY A 174 -27.30 19.44 9.16
N LYS A 175 -28.00 18.45 9.71
CA LYS A 175 -29.47 18.44 9.76
C LYS A 175 -30.03 19.49 10.71
N ARG A 176 -29.36 19.74 11.84
CA ARG A 176 -29.84 20.65 12.90
C ARG A 176 -29.50 22.12 12.64
N HIS A 177 -28.36 22.40 12.02
CA HIS A 177 -27.81 23.76 11.93
C HIS A 177 -27.71 24.28 10.49
N GLY A 178 -28.21 23.54 9.49
CA GLY A 178 -28.22 23.96 8.09
C GLY A 178 -26.83 24.01 7.42
N LYS A 179 -25.78 23.52 8.08
CA LYS A 179 -24.40 23.48 7.58
C LYS A 179 -23.86 22.05 7.62
N GLU A 180 -23.85 21.40 6.46
CA GLU A 180 -23.34 20.03 6.32
C GLU A 180 -21.83 19.98 6.60
N LEU A 181 -21.43 19.31 7.68
CA LEU A 181 -20.00 19.10 8.00
C LEU A 181 -19.43 17.90 7.23
N ILE A 182 -20.26 16.90 6.97
CA ILE A 182 -19.92 15.68 6.23
C ILE A 182 -21.06 15.31 5.28
N ASN A 183 -20.71 15.15 4.00
CA ASN A 183 -21.69 14.75 2.99
C ASN A 183 -22.09 13.27 3.14
N LYS A 184 -23.22 12.90 2.51
CA LYS A 184 -23.81 11.56 2.64
C LYS A 184 -22.84 10.45 2.20
N GLU A 185 -22.24 10.62 1.01
CA GLU A 185 -21.32 9.63 0.45
C GLU A 185 -20.10 9.40 1.35
N ARG A 186 -19.56 10.47 1.93
CA ARG A 186 -18.40 10.40 2.83
C ARG A 186 -18.77 9.78 4.17
N TYR A 187 -19.93 10.11 4.71
CA TYR A 187 -20.48 9.48 5.90
C TYR A 187 -20.62 7.97 5.69
N GLU A 188 -21.32 7.55 4.64
CA GLU A 188 -21.55 6.12 4.34
C GLU A 188 -20.24 5.38 4.13
N LYS A 189 -19.28 6.00 3.43
CA LYS A 189 -17.95 5.40 3.24
C LYS A 189 -17.22 5.19 4.56
N ILE A 190 -17.19 6.19 5.45
CA ILE A 190 -16.48 6.07 6.73
C ILE A 190 -17.15 5.04 7.63
N ILE A 191 -18.49 5.02 7.71
CA ILE A 191 -19.22 4.00 8.48
C ILE A 191 -18.90 2.59 7.95
N LYS A 192 -18.94 2.40 6.64
CA LYS A 192 -18.57 1.13 6.00
C LYS A 192 -17.13 0.73 6.33
N ASP A 193 -16.19 1.69 6.29
CA ASP A 193 -14.78 1.44 6.58
C ASP A 193 -14.55 1.10 8.07
N ILE A 194 -15.31 1.71 9.00
CA ILE A 194 -15.32 1.38 10.43
C ILE A 194 -15.76 -0.08 10.62
N GLU A 195 -16.86 -0.48 10.00
CA GLU A 195 -17.45 -1.83 10.08
C GLU A 195 -16.56 -2.89 9.45
N ALA A 196 -15.96 -2.59 8.29
CA ALA A 196 -15.22 -3.56 7.51
C ALA A 196 -13.92 -4.05 8.17
N GLY A 197 -13.35 -3.31 9.11
CA GLY A 197 -12.09 -3.74 9.76
C GLY A 197 -10.84 -3.04 9.24
N PRO A 198 -9.64 -3.42 9.70
CA PRO A 198 -8.38 -2.96 9.14
C PRO A 198 -8.28 -3.26 7.63
N ASN A 199 -7.57 -2.41 6.89
CA ASN A 199 -7.30 -2.57 5.46
C ASN A 199 -5.88 -3.06 5.15
N THR A 200 -5.11 -3.49 6.16
CA THR A 200 -3.72 -3.87 5.99
C THR A 200 -3.53 -5.39 5.89
N VAL A 201 -2.51 -5.80 5.15
CA VAL A 201 -2.05 -7.19 5.00
C VAL A 201 -0.53 -7.24 5.17
N LYS A 202 0.00 -8.32 5.75
CA LYS A 202 1.44 -8.48 6.00
C LYS A 202 2.11 -9.31 4.92
N PHE A 203 3.27 -8.86 4.45
CA PHE A 203 4.16 -9.65 3.60
C PHE A 203 5.60 -9.13 3.69
N ALA A 204 6.56 -10.03 3.76
CA ALA A 204 7.98 -9.73 3.89
C ALA A 204 8.28 -8.79 5.07
N GLY A 205 7.57 -8.98 6.19
CA GLY A 205 7.68 -8.14 7.39
C GLY A 205 7.07 -6.72 7.28
N ALA A 206 6.55 -6.33 6.12
CA ALA A 206 5.90 -5.05 5.91
C ALA A 206 4.36 -5.16 5.93
N GLU A 207 3.68 -4.11 6.41
CA GLU A 207 2.22 -4.02 6.36
C GLU A 207 1.76 -3.13 5.22
N PHE A 208 1.14 -3.75 4.22
CA PHE A 208 0.60 -3.07 3.05
C PHE A 208 -0.87 -2.72 3.25
N SER A 209 -1.22 -1.46 3.05
CA SER A 209 -2.60 -1.01 2.93
C SER A 209 -3.19 -1.41 1.59
N VAL A 210 -4.44 -1.88 1.62
CA VAL A 210 -5.20 -2.34 0.46
C VAL A 210 -6.40 -1.41 0.25
N TYR A 211 -6.51 -0.81 -0.93
CA TYR A 211 -7.66 0.04 -1.27
C TYR A 211 -7.85 0.18 -2.78
N TYR A 212 -8.96 0.78 -3.21
CA TYR A 212 -9.16 1.16 -4.61
C TYR A 212 -8.76 2.60 -4.89
N LYS A 213 -7.99 2.81 -5.96
CA LYS A 213 -7.79 4.12 -6.58
C LYS A 213 -8.37 4.10 -7.99
N GLY A 214 -9.56 4.68 -8.14
CA GLY A 214 -10.37 4.49 -9.35
C GLY A 214 -10.76 3.02 -9.50
N SER A 215 -10.45 2.40 -10.63
CA SER A 215 -10.69 0.98 -10.90
C SER A 215 -9.53 0.04 -10.52
N LYS A 216 -8.43 0.57 -9.97
CA LYS A 216 -7.22 -0.21 -9.67
C LYS A 216 -7.14 -0.58 -8.20
N ILE A 217 -6.75 -1.82 -7.93
CA ILE A 217 -6.40 -2.29 -6.59
C ILE A 217 -5.01 -1.75 -6.28
N MET A 218 -4.91 -1.00 -5.18
CA MET A 218 -3.66 -0.48 -4.66
C MET A 218 -3.23 -1.32 -3.46
N VAL A 219 -2.00 -1.80 -3.50
CA VAL A 219 -1.33 -2.47 -2.38
C VAL A 219 -0.05 -1.70 -2.11
N GLU A 220 -0.03 -0.92 -1.03
CA GLU A 220 1.10 -0.01 -0.76
C GLU A 220 1.50 0.02 0.70
N TYR A 221 2.79 0.22 0.93
CA TYR A 221 3.38 0.42 2.24
C TYR A 221 4.06 1.78 2.27
N GLN A 222 3.79 2.57 3.31
CA GLN A 222 4.36 3.89 3.52
C GLN A 222 5.33 3.83 4.71
N PRO A 223 6.61 3.46 4.50
CA PRO A 223 7.58 3.43 5.58
C PRO A 223 7.79 4.83 6.16
N THR A 224 7.89 4.89 7.49
CA THR A 224 8.02 6.15 8.23
C THR A 224 9.47 6.64 8.35
N SER A 225 10.43 5.79 7.97
CA SER A 225 11.86 6.09 7.97
C SER A 225 12.59 5.46 6.78
N GLU A 226 13.76 6.02 6.45
CA GLU A 226 14.65 5.47 5.42
C GLU A 226 15.09 4.04 5.76
N THR A 227 15.34 3.77 7.05
CA THR A 227 15.71 2.45 7.56
C THR A 227 14.59 1.45 7.33
N SER A 228 13.35 1.78 7.71
CA SER A 228 12.18 0.92 7.47
C SER A 228 11.93 0.69 5.98
N LYS A 229 12.16 1.71 5.15
CA LYS A 229 12.08 1.60 3.69
C LYS A 229 13.12 0.62 3.16
N ASN A 230 14.39 0.77 3.55
CA ASN A 230 15.48 -0.12 3.10
C ASN A 230 15.24 -1.56 3.57
N ALA A 231 14.82 -1.75 4.83
CA ALA A 231 14.50 -3.07 5.36
C ALA A 231 13.40 -3.76 4.54
N ALA A 232 12.29 -3.07 4.26
CA ALA A 232 11.20 -3.60 3.44
C ALA A 232 11.63 -3.92 2.00
N VAL A 233 12.46 -3.08 1.37
CA VAL A 233 12.99 -3.37 0.03
C VAL A 233 13.90 -4.59 0.04
N SER A 234 14.77 -4.71 1.04
CA SER A 234 15.67 -5.86 1.18
C SER A 234 14.91 -7.16 1.42
N THR A 235 13.88 -7.16 2.26
CA THR A 235 13.07 -8.37 2.51
C THR A 235 12.24 -8.77 1.28
N LEU A 236 11.67 -7.81 0.53
CA LEU A 236 10.99 -8.11 -0.73
C LEU A 236 11.93 -8.73 -1.76
N ARG A 237 13.16 -8.22 -1.89
CA ARG A 237 14.20 -8.79 -2.77
C ARG A 237 14.64 -10.17 -2.32
N ALA A 238 14.81 -10.39 -1.02
CA ALA A 238 15.14 -11.70 -0.45
C ALA A 238 14.05 -12.76 -0.73
N LYS A 239 12.79 -12.32 -0.86
CA LYS A 239 11.67 -13.16 -1.32
C LYS A 239 11.66 -13.41 -2.83
N GLY A 240 12.61 -12.88 -3.60
CA GLY A 240 12.69 -13.06 -5.06
C GLY A 240 11.93 -12.01 -5.88
N LEU A 241 11.42 -10.94 -5.26
CA LEU A 241 10.73 -9.87 -5.99
C LEU A 241 11.72 -8.84 -6.56
N ARG A 242 11.48 -8.40 -7.81
CA ARG A 242 12.32 -7.42 -8.52
C ARG A 242 11.73 -6.01 -8.43
N GLU A 243 12.55 -5.04 -8.03
CA GLU A 243 12.17 -3.63 -8.06
C GLU A 243 12.05 -3.13 -9.50
N GLY A 244 11.04 -2.31 -9.79
CA GLY A 244 10.70 -1.83 -11.14
C GLY A 244 9.70 -2.73 -11.89
N GLU A 245 9.61 -4.01 -11.51
CA GLU A 245 8.70 -4.98 -12.12
C GLU A 245 7.63 -5.44 -11.12
N HIS A 246 8.05 -6.10 -10.03
CA HIS A 246 7.14 -6.67 -9.02
C HIS A 246 6.73 -5.65 -7.95
N PHE A 247 7.59 -4.67 -7.67
CA PHE A 247 7.25 -3.55 -6.81
C PHE A 247 7.96 -2.28 -7.26
N THR A 248 7.44 -1.11 -6.89
CA THR A 248 8.08 0.18 -7.15
C THR A 248 8.26 0.96 -5.86
N VAL A 249 9.35 1.71 -5.78
CA VAL A 249 9.62 2.63 -4.67
C VAL A 249 9.55 4.06 -5.22
N THR A 250 8.62 4.84 -4.70
CA THR A 250 8.48 6.26 -5.08
C THR A 250 8.67 7.14 -3.87
N LYS A 251 9.27 8.32 -4.06
CA LYS A 251 9.30 9.37 -3.04
C LYS A 251 8.20 10.37 -3.36
N GLN A 252 7.24 10.50 -2.47
CA GLN A 252 6.11 11.42 -2.62
C GLN A 252 6.19 12.54 -1.59
N GLY A 253 5.88 13.77 -1.98
CA GLY A 253 5.73 14.90 -1.07
C GLY A 253 6.51 16.14 -1.48
N VAL A 254 6.50 17.14 -0.59
CA VAL A 254 6.98 18.50 -0.84
C VAL A 254 8.16 18.77 0.09
N TYR A 255 9.19 19.45 -0.39
CA TYR A 255 10.24 20.00 0.45
C TYR A 255 9.79 21.35 1.00
N GLU A 256 9.97 21.55 2.30
CA GLU A 256 9.82 22.86 2.92
C GLU A 256 11.22 23.45 3.13
N ILE A 257 11.53 24.53 2.43
CA ILE A 257 12.72 25.33 2.72
C ILE A 257 12.29 26.43 3.66
N ARG A 258 12.75 26.35 4.91
CA ARG A 258 12.50 27.38 5.93
C ARG A 258 13.60 28.41 5.84
N VAL A 259 13.23 29.66 5.63
CA VAL A 259 14.18 30.77 5.53
C VAL A 259 14.08 31.60 6.81
N THR A 260 15.19 32.12 7.29
CA THR A 260 15.18 33.06 8.41
C THR A 260 14.44 34.34 7.99
N GLY A 261 13.75 35.00 8.93
CA GLY A 261 12.96 36.19 8.61
C GLY A 261 13.78 37.28 7.92
N GLU A 262 15.01 37.50 8.38
CA GLU A 262 15.96 38.48 7.82
C GLU A 262 16.40 38.15 6.39
N SER A 263 16.41 36.87 6.01
CA SER A 263 16.81 36.41 4.67
C SER A 263 15.62 36.14 3.75
N TYR A 264 14.39 36.26 4.24
CA TYR A 264 13.19 35.83 3.53
C TYR A 264 12.93 36.65 2.26
N ALA A 265 12.96 37.98 2.37
CA ALA A 265 12.76 38.86 1.21
C ALA A 265 13.78 38.58 0.10
N LYS A 266 15.05 38.42 0.48
CA LYS A 266 16.14 38.07 -0.43
C LYS A 266 15.96 36.69 -1.06
N ALA A 267 15.42 35.71 -0.33
CA ALA A 267 15.12 34.39 -0.86
C ALA A 267 13.99 34.40 -1.88
N VAL A 268 12.92 35.16 -1.63
CA VAL A 268 11.80 35.31 -2.57
C VAL A 268 12.25 36.02 -3.84
N GLU A 269 13.04 37.09 -3.71
CA GLU A 269 13.62 37.81 -4.84
C GLU A 269 14.53 36.92 -5.70
N ALA A 270 15.41 36.13 -5.05
CA ALA A 270 16.27 35.18 -5.73
C ALA A 270 15.48 34.16 -6.57
N LEU A 271 14.34 33.69 -6.05
CA LEU A 271 13.49 32.74 -6.78
C LEU A 271 12.73 33.40 -7.93
N ALA A 272 12.27 34.63 -7.76
CA ALA A 272 11.66 35.39 -8.84
C ALA A 272 12.65 35.62 -10.00
N GLN A 273 13.95 35.80 -9.69
CA GLN A 273 15.01 36.00 -10.69
C GLN A 273 15.59 34.69 -11.26
N SER A 274 15.28 33.54 -10.66
CA SER A 274 15.85 32.24 -11.04
C SER A 274 15.23 31.58 -12.29
N GLY A 275 14.17 32.18 -12.86
CA GLY A 275 13.39 31.58 -13.94
C GLY A 275 12.48 30.42 -13.50
N LEU A 276 12.45 30.11 -12.20
CA LEU A 276 11.51 29.13 -11.63
C LEU A 276 10.12 29.76 -11.48
N LYS A 277 9.08 28.97 -11.75
CA LYS A 277 7.68 29.42 -11.68
C LYS A 277 7.04 29.11 -10.33
N GLU A 278 6.57 30.15 -9.66
CA GLU A 278 5.72 30.03 -8.48
C GLU A 278 4.35 29.41 -8.84
N GLY A 279 3.81 28.53 -7.99
CA GLY A 279 2.60 27.74 -8.22
C GLY A 279 2.84 26.44 -9.00
N GLU A 280 3.86 26.38 -9.85
CA GLU A 280 4.24 25.17 -10.60
C GLU A 280 5.38 24.39 -9.94
N GLN A 281 6.47 25.08 -9.62
CA GLN A 281 7.74 24.47 -9.17
C GLN A 281 8.01 24.72 -7.69
N TYR A 282 7.62 25.90 -7.19
CA TYR A 282 7.62 26.25 -5.77
C TYR A 282 6.40 27.08 -5.39
N ALA A 283 6.11 27.23 -4.11
CA ALA A 283 5.08 28.12 -3.59
C ALA A 283 5.56 28.77 -2.29
N VAL A 284 5.22 30.04 -2.10
CA VAL A 284 5.75 30.86 -1.01
C VAL A 284 4.68 31.04 0.08
N ASP A 285 5.01 30.74 1.33
CA ASP A 285 4.18 30.96 2.52
C ASP A 285 4.82 32.03 3.41
N GLY A 286 4.44 33.29 3.15
CA GLY A 286 4.93 34.48 3.87
C GLY A 286 4.66 34.48 5.35
N ARG A 287 3.59 33.81 5.82
CA ARG A 287 3.25 33.80 7.26
C ARG A 287 4.22 32.95 8.06
N ARG A 288 4.89 32.00 7.42
CA ARG A 288 5.77 31.03 8.08
C ARG A 288 7.23 31.12 7.62
N HIS A 289 7.53 32.04 6.70
CA HIS A 289 8.81 32.13 6.01
C HIS A 289 9.23 30.78 5.37
N VAL A 290 8.28 30.12 4.71
CA VAL A 290 8.48 28.79 4.10
C VAL A 290 8.33 28.86 2.60
N ILE A 291 9.25 28.24 1.87
CA ILE A 291 9.13 27.96 0.44
C ILE A 291 8.85 26.47 0.29
N ARG A 292 7.69 26.11 -0.26
CA ARG A 292 7.29 24.74 -0.57
C ARG A 292 7.74 24.38 -1.98
N VAL A 293 8.45 23.27 -2.15
CA VAL A 293 9.07 22.88 -3.41
C VAL A 293 8.74 21.42 -3.73
N LYS A 294 8.37 21.11 -4.97
CA LYS A 294 8.21 19.70 -5.36
C LYS A 294 9.55 18.97 -5.36
N ALA A 295 9.56 17.67 -5.11
CA ALA A 295 10.80 16.90 -4.94
C ALA A 295 11.76 17.03 -6.14
N GLU A 296 11.23 17.02 -7.35
CA GLU A 296 11.94 17.15 -8.61
C GLU A 296 12.57 18.54 -8.85
N HIS A 297 12.14 19.57 -8.12
CA HIS A 297 12.64 20.95 -8.26
C HIS A 297 13.46 21.42 -7.05
N LYS A 298 13.66 20.56 -6.05
CA LYS A 298 14.38 20.87 -4.81
C LYS A 298 15.77 21.45 -5.10
N ASP A 299 16.57 20.75 -5.89
CA ASP A 299 17.97 21.14 -6.11
C ASP A 299 18.06 22.44 -6.92
N ALA A 300 17.15 22.66 -7.87
CA ALA A 300 17.07 23.92 -8.61
C ALA A 300 16.76 25.11 -7.68
N VAL A 301 15.78 24.97 -6.79
CA VAL A 301 15.43 26.01 -5.81
C VAL A 301 16.59 26.25 -4.84
N VAL A 302 17.21 25.20 -4.30
CA VAL A 302 18.35 25.34 -3.37
C VAL A 302 19.53 26.03 -4.05
N ASN A 303 19.83 25.69 -5.31
CA ASN A 303 20.91 26.30 -6.06
C ASN A 303 20.63 27.78 -6.36
N ALA A 304 19.38 28.16 -6.66
CA ALA A 304 19.00 29.56 -6.83
C ALA A 304 19.23 30.38 -5.55
N LEU A 305 18.86 29.83 -4.39
CA LEU A 305 19.11 30.50 -3.10
C LEU A 305 20.61 30.64 -2.82
N LYS A 306 21.40 29.59 -3.09
CA LYS A 306 22.86 29.61 -2.94
C LYS A 306 23.52 30.62 -3.87
N ALA A 307 23.05 30.72 -5.12
CA ALA A 307 23.53 31.71 -6.09
C ALA A 307 23.27 33.16 -5.64
N ALA A 308 22.19 33.40 -4.88
CA ALA A 308 21.91 34.68 -4.25
C ALA A 308 22.72 34.94 -2.95
N GLY A 309 23.70 34.08 -2.63
CA GLY A 309 24.52 34.18 -1.44
C GLY A 309 23.81 33.75 -0.14
N LEU A 310 22.74 32.96 -0.24
CA LEU A 310 22.09 32.38 0.92
C LEU A 310 22.74 31.03 1.28
N GLY A 311 23.24 30.90 2.51
CA GLY A 311 23.86 29.67 2.99
C GLY A 311 22.84 28.73 3.61
N GLU A 312 22.88 27.47 3.21
CA GLU A 312 22.13 26.40 3.87
C GLU A 312 22.68 26.18 5.29
N GLY A 313 21.80 26.07 6.29
CA GLY A 313 22.15 26.02 7.72
C GLY A 313 22.34 27.40 8.37
N LYS A 314 22.55 28.46 7.60
CA LYS A 314 22.69 29.84 8.10
C LYS A 314 21.45 30.70 7.83
N HIS A 315 21.02 30.75 6.57
CA HIS A 315 19.94 31.60 6.09
C HIS A 315 18.68 30.79 5.76
N PHE A 316 18.84 29.52 5.37
CA PHE A 316 17.71 28.62 5.18
C PHE A 316 18.07 27.20 5.58
N ALA A 317 17.05 26.39 5.90
CA ALA A 317 17.18 24.97 6.15
C ALA A 317 16.14 24.20 5.34
N THR A 318 16.58 23.13 4.69
CA THR A 318 15.70 22.27 3.89
C THR A 318 15.14 21.14 4.75
N ARG A 319 13.82 21.05 4.85
CA ARG A 319 13.10 19.97 5.50
C ARG A 319 12.37 19.15 4.46
N SER A 320 12.67 17.87 4.37
CA SER A 320 11.85 16.91 3.62
C SER A 320 10.55 16.68 4.39
N SER A 321 9.39 16.95 3.77
CA SER A 321 8.11 16.35 4.19
C SER A 321 7.73 15.16 3.29
N GLY A 322 8.64 14.75 2.41
CA GLY A 322 8.44 13.62 1.54
C GLY A 322 8.47 12.30 2.33
N HIS A 323 7.53 11.42 2.03
CA HIS A 323 7.46 10.05 2.49
C HIS A 323 7.72 9.09 1.33
N HIS A 324 8.24 7.91 1.64
CA HIS A 324 8.40 6.85 0.66
C HIS A 324 7.10 6.06 0.55
N VAL A 325 6.80 5.59 -0.66
CA VAL A 325 5.69 4.70 -0.94
C VAL A 325 6.23 3.51 -1.72
N ILE A 326 6.11 2.32 -1.14
CA ILE A 326 6.43 1.05 -1.78
C ILE A 326 5.11 0.46 -2.28
N HIS A 327 5.00 0.23 -3.58
CA HIS A 327 3.79 -0.30 -4.20
C HIS A 327 4.05 -1.68 -4.79
N ILE A 328 3.25 -2.68 -4.43
CA ILE A 328 3.26 -3.99 -5.09
C ILE A 328 2.47 -3.89 -6.40
N THR A 329 3.11 -4.18 -7.52
CA THR A 329 2.48 -4.12 -8.84
C THR A 329 1.59 -5.35 -9.07
N TYR A 330 0.81 -5.36 -10.15
CA TYR A 330 0.05 -6.55 -10.53
C TYR A 330 0.94 -7.74 -10.86
N ASP A 331 2.11 -7.51 -11.47
CA ASP A 331 3.09 -8.57 -11.69
C ASP A 331 3.68 -9.08 -10.38
N GLY A 332 3.91 -8.20 -9.41
CA GLY A 332 4.27 -8.60 -8.05
C GLY A 332 3.19 -9.44 -7.37
N LEU A 333 1.92 -9.07 -7.49
CA LEU A 333 0.82 -9.87 -6.94
C LEU A 333 0.70 -11.25 -7.60
N ARG A 334 0.94 -11.36 -8.92
CA ARG A 334 1.01 -12.65 -9.63
C ARG A 334 2.17 -13.50 -9.14
N GLU A 335 3.33 -12.89 -8.95
CA GLU A 335 4.51 -13.61 -8.49
C GLU A 335 4.33 -14.10 -7.05
N ILE A 336 3.75 -13.28 -6.16
CA ILE A 336 3.36 -13.72 -4.81
C ILE A 336 2.30 -14.83 -4.87
N GLN A 337 1.34 -14.76 -5.79
CA GLN A 337 0.37 -15.85 -6.00
C GLN A 337 1.06 -17.14 -6.48
N ARG A 338 2.09 -17.07 -7.34
CA ARG A 338 2.89 -18.24 -7.73
C ARG A 338 3.64 -18.82 -6.54
N MET A 339 4.24 -17.99 -5.69
CA MET A 339 4.90 -18.43 -4.45
C MET A 339 3.91 -19.19 -3.56
N ALA A 340 2.71 -18.64 -3.37
CA ALA A 340 1.64 -19.30 -2.61
C ALA A 340 1.28 -20.67 -3.20
N LEU A 341 1.13 -20.78 -4.53
CA LEU A 341 0.85 -22.06 -5.21
C LEU A 341 1.99 -23.07 -5.10
N LYS A 342 3.24 -22.61 -4.95
CA LYS A 342 4.43 -23.44 -4.72
C LYS A 342 4.62 -23.81 -3.24
N GLY A 343 3.72 -23.39 -2.35
CA GLY A 343 3.73 -23.74 -0.92
C GLY A 343 4.38 -22.71 0.00
N ASP A 344 4.66 -21.48 -0.45
CA ASP A 344 5.08 -20.40 0.47
C ASP A 344 3.88 -19.97 1.34
N VAL A 345 3.94 -20.31 2.63
CA VAL A 345 2.88 -20.08 3.61
C VAL A 345 2.64 -18.58 3.85
N GLU A 346 3.68 -17.75 3.82
CA GLU A 346 3.54 -16.31 4.02
C GLU A 346 2.83 -15.66 2.82
N ALA A 347 3.20 -16.08 1.61
CA ALA A 347 2.53 -15.66 0.38
C ALA A 347 1.06 -16.10 0.37
N GLU A 348 0.76 -17.33 0.80
CA GLU A 348 -0.62 -17.81 0.93
C GLU A 348 -1.43 -16.95 1.91
N HIS A 349 -0.87 -16.67 3.09
CA HIS A 349 -1.49 -15.81 4.08
C HIS A 349 -1.72 -14.39 3.57
N PHE A 350 -0.77 -13.82 2.82
CA PHE A 350 -0.91 -12.51 2.21
C PHE A 350 -2.05 -12.48 1.18
N ILE A 351 -2.10 -13.44 0.25
CA ILE A 351 -3.17 -13.52 -0.75
C ILE A 351 -4.54 -13.72 -0.10
N ARG A 352 -4.64 -14.58 0.92
CA ARG A 352 -5.88 -14.77 1.67
C ARG A 352 -6.31 -13.48 2.38
N GLY A 353 -5.40 -12.82 3.08
CA GLY A 353 -5.66 -11.54 3.74
C GLY A 353 -6.12 -10.46 2.75
N LEU A 354 -5.51 -10.42 1.56
CA LEU A 354 -5.89 -9.50 0.49
C LEU A 354 -7.33 -9.75 0.00
N LYS A 355 -7.71 -11.01 -0.20
CA LYS A 355 -9.10 -11.41 -0.51
C LYS A 355 -10.07 -10.97 0.59
N ASP A 356 -9.72 -11.22 1.85
CA ASP A 356 -10.58 -10.90 3.00
C ASP A 356 -10.80 -9.39 3.18
N VAL A 357 -9.75 -8.58 2.99
CA VAL A 357 -9.87 -7.11 3.02
C VAL A 357 -10.76 -6.62 1.87
N LEU A 358 -10.52 -7.10 0.66
CA LEU A 358 -11.31 -6.70 -0.51
C LEU A 358 -12.78 -7.11 -0.38
N LYS A 359 -13.05 -8.32 0.09
CA LYS A 359 -14.42 -8.82 0.29
C LYS A 359 -15.19 -7.96 1.29
N ARG A 360 -14.61 -7.71 2.46
CA ARG A 360 -15.28 -6.93 3.53
C ARG A 360 -15.54 -5.48 3.12
N ARG A 361 -14.62 -4.86 2.37
CA ARG A 361 -14.70 -3.43 2.03
C ARG A 361 -15.42 -3.15 0.72
N TYR A 362 -15.33 -4.05 -0.24
CA TYR A 362 -15.75 -3.80 -1.62
C TYR A 362 -16.65 -4.90 -2.21
N GLY A 363 -16.87 -6.00 -1.50
CA GLY A 363 -17.75 -7.10 -1.92
C GLY A 363 -17.06 -8.12 -2.84
N ASP A 364 -17.83 -9.13 -3.25
CA ASP A 364 -17.30 -10.27 -4.01
C ASP A 364 -16.79 -9.90 -5.42
N ASP A 365 -17.37 -8.86 -6.04
CA ASP A 365 -16.92 -8.33 -7.33
C ASP A 365 -15.46 -7.86 -7.30
N ALA A 366 -15.03 -7.29 -6.17
CA ALA A 366 -13.64 -6.87 -5.98
C ALA A 366 -12.70 -8.07 -5.88
N VAL A 367 -13.14 -9.13 -5.21
CA VAL A 367 -12.40 -10.39 -5.11
C VAL A 367 -12.29 -11.05 -6.50
N LYS A 368 -13.36 -11.06 -7.28
CA LYS A 368 -13.36 -11.58 -8.65
C LYS A 368 -12.32 -10.84 -9.51
N LYS A 369 -12.33 -9.51 -9.49
CA LYS A 369 -11.32 -8.68 -10.20
C LYS A 369 -9.89 -8.96 -9.73
N MET A 370 -9.69 -9.14 -8.42
CA MET A 370 -8.38 -9.51 -7.89
C MET A 370 -7.94 -10.86 -8.46
N ILE A 371 -8.80 -11.89 -8.41
CA ILE A 371 -8.51 -13.22 -8.94
C ILE A 371 -8.16 -13.14 -10.44
N GLU A 372 -8.93 -12.39 -11.22
CA GLU A 372 -8.64 -12.16 -12.65
C GLU A 372 -7.25 -11.52 -12.89
N VAL A 373 -6.80 -10.65 -11.99
CA VAL A 373 -5.49 -9.99 -12.09
C VAL A 373 -4.34 -10.92 -11.68
N ILE A 374 -4.50 -11.66 -10.59
CA ILE A 374 -3.40 -12.44 -9.97
C ILE A 374 -3.30 -13.88 -10.46
N THR A 375 -4.35 -14.40 -11.13
CA THR A 375 -4.29 -15.73 -11.72
C THR A 375 -3.13 -15.74 -12.71
N PRO A 376 -2.08 -16.56 -12.48
CA PRO A 376 -0.93 -16.58 -13.36
C PRO A 376 -1.40 -16.92 -14.78
N ALA A 377 -0.89 -16.19 -15.76
CA ALA A 377 -0.87 -16.70 -17.11
C ALA A 377 -0.08 -18.03 -17.08
N ARG A 378 -0.65 -19.09 -17.67
CA ARG A 378 -0.04 -20.44 -17.61
C ARG A 378 1.34 -20.38 -18.27
N GLU A 379 2.37 -20.86 -17.56
CA GLU A 379 3.73 -20.91 -18.08
C GLU A 379 3.82 -21.86 -19.28
N GLU A 380 4.58 -21.46 -20.28
CA GLU A 380 4.92 -22.31 -21.41
C GLU A 380 5.60 -23.61 -20.93
N GLY A 381 5.08 -24.76 -21.37
CA GLY A 381 5.58 -26.08 -20.98
C GLY A 381 4.92 -26.71 -19.73
N THR A 382 4.04 -26.00 -19.02
CA THR A 382 3.29 -26.55 -17.87
C THR A 382 1.87 -26.99 -18.21
N ILE A 383 1.43 -26.78 -19.45
CA ILE A 383 0.14 -27.28 -19.93
C ILE A 383 0.31 -28.77 -20.23
N GLU A 384 -0.24 -29.62 -19.37
CA GLU A 384 -0.47 -31.02 -19.72
C GLU A 384 -1.46 -31.07 -20.89
N LEU A 385 -0.92 -31.36 -22.07
CA LEU A 385 -1.70 -31.65 -23.26
C LEU A 385 -2.01 -33.17 -23.26
N PRO A 386 -3.25 -33.58 -23.59
CA PRO A 386 -4.30 -32.77 -24.19
C PRO A 386 -5.14 -31.94 -23.19
N LEU A 387 -5.35 -30.65 -23.50
CA LEU A 387 -6.18 -29.74 -22.71
C LEU A 387 -7.61 -29.68 -23.26
N ALA A 388 -8.61 -30.02 -22.44
CA ALA A 388 -10.01 -30.00 -22.85
C ALA A 388 -10.57 -28.57 -22.97
N ALA A 389 -11.09 -28.23 -24.15
CA ALA A 389 -11.85 -27.02 -24.40
C ALA A 389 -13.35 -27.32 -24.26
N ARG A 390 -14.02 -26.56 -23.38
CA ARG A 390 -15.43 -26.77 -23.04
C ARG A 390 -16.30 -25.61 -23.50
N ASP A 391 -17.50 -25.91 -23.97
CA ASP A 391 -18.52 -24.91 -24.26
C ASP A 391 -19.12 -24.31 -22.97
N GLU A 392 -20.03 -23.33 -23.13
CA GLU A 392 -20.73 -22.70 -22.01
C GLU A 392 -21.57 -23.68 -21.16
N LYS A 393 -21.94 -24.83 -21.74
CA LYS A 393 -22.71 -25.90 -21.07
C LYS A 393 -21.80 -26.92 -20.37
N GLY A 394 -20.48 -26.75 -20.46
CA GLY A 394 -19.48 -27.64 -19.84
C GLY A 394 -19.14 -28.88 -20.66
N SER A 395 -19.69 -29.02 -21.87
CA SER A 395 -19.39 -30.15 -22.78
C SER A 395 -18.04 -29.94 -23.44
N VAL A 396 -17.23 -31.01 -23.54
CA VAL A 396 -15.94 -30.94 -24.26
C VAL A 396 -16.22 -30.85 -25.76
N VAL A 397 -15.83 -29.74 -26.38
CA VAL A 397 -16.04 -29.49 -27.82
C VAL A 397 -14.75 -29.59 -28.63
N ALA A 398 -13.59 -29.48 -27.98
CA ALA A 398 -12.29 -29.75 -28.59
C ALA A 398 -11.26 -30.19 -27.55
N ARG A 399 -10.16 -30.79 -28.01
CA ARG A 399 -8.97 -31.08 -27.19
C ARG A 399 -7.76 -30.44 -27.82
N ILE A 400 -7.12 -29.50 -27.12
CA ILE A 400 -5.87 -28.89 -27.57
C ILE A 400 -4.77 -29.93 -27.35
N VAL A 401 -4.09 -30.33 -28.41
CA VAL A 401 -3.08 -31.41 -28.44
C VAL A 401 -1.67 -30.91 -28.70
N GLY A 402 -1.53 -29.68 -29.18
CA GLY A 402 -0.23 -29.07 -29.46
C GLY A 402 -0.24 -27.57 -29.22
N LEU A 403 0.85 -27.06 -28.69
CA LEU A 403 1.11 -25.63 -28.57
C LEU A 403 2.52 -25.35 -29.07
N LYS A 404 2.64 -24.33 -29.92
CA LYS A 404 3.92 -23.82 -30.40
C LYS A 404 3.82 -22.32 -30.58
N TYR A 405 4.97 -21.65 -30.51
CA TYR A 405 5.09 -20.26 -30.90
C TYR A 405 6.07 -20.12 -32.07
N GLU A 406 5.88 -19.07 -32.84
CA GLU A 406 6.83 -18.63 -33.84
C GLU A 406 6.90 -17.10 -33.85
N PHE A 407 8.08 -16.57 -34.12
CA PHE A 407 8.21 -15.16 -34.45
C PHE A 407 7.92 -14.98 -35.93
N VAL A 408 7.17 -13.95 -36.29
CA VAL A 408 6.71 -13.72 -37.65
C VAL A 408 7.07 -12.30 -38.07
N GLU A 409 7.78 -12.17 -39.18
CA GLU A 409 8.08 -10.89 -39.81
C GLU A 409 7.56 -10.92 -41.25
N ASN A 410 6.74 -9.93 -41.63
CA ASN A 410 6.09 -9.87 -42.95
C ASN A 410 5.36 -11.18 -43.35
N GLY A 411 4.71 -11.82 -42.38
CA GLY A 411 3.96 -13.07 -42.57
C GLY A 411 4.81 -14.34 -42.64
N LYS A 412 6.14 -14.25 -42.54
CA LYS A 412 7.07 -15.39 -42.58
C LYS A 412 7.68 -15.68 -41.20
N PRO A 413 7.82 -16.96 -40.81
CA PRO A 413 8.52 -17.32 -39.58
C PRO A 413 9.99 -16.88 -39.60
N VAL A 414 10.47 -16.31 -38.50
CA VAL A 414 11.86 -15.90 -38.27
C VAL A 414 12.37 -16.50 -36.96
N SER A 415 13.68 -16.73 -36.86
CA SER A 415 14.30 -17.36 -35.69
C SER A 415 14.41 -16.43 -34.48
N GLN A 416 14.38 -15.11 -34.71
CA GLN A 416 14.50 -14.09 -33.69
C GLN A 416 13.69 -12.86 -34.07
N CYS A 417 13.19 -12.14 -33.07
CA CYS A 417 12.31 -11.00 -33.28
C CYS A 417 13.03 -9.67 -33.04
N SER A 418 13.11 -8.84 -34.08
CA SER A 418 13.67 -7.49 -33.97
C SER A 418 12.87 -6.48 -34.79
N GLY A 419 12.53 -5.34 -34.19
CA GLY A 419 11.85 -4.24 -34.88
C GLY A 419 10.33 -4.27 -34.78
N LYS A 420 9.70 -3.21 -35.33
CA LYS A 420 8.25 -2.96 -35.19
C LYS A 420 7.38 -3.88 -36.02
N ASP A 421 7.93 -4.59 -37.00
CA ASP A 421 7.18 -5.44 -37.93
C ASP A 421 7.26 -6.93 -37.60
N CYS A 422 8.06 -7.27 -36.59
CA CYS A 422 8.06 -8.61 -36.02
C CYS A 422 6.93 -8.79 -34.99
N ARG A 423 6.34 -10.00 -34.98
CA ARG A 423 5.17 -10.39 -34.18
C ARG A 423 5.44 -11.74 -33.50
N LEU A 424 4.93 -11.92 -32.30
CA LEU A 424 4.80 -13.26 -31.71
C LEU A 424 3.50 -13.89 -32.21
N ARG A 425 3.56 -15.10 -32.75
CA ARG A 425 2.39 -15.90 -33.11
C ARG A 425 2.36 -17.16 -32.26
N ILE A 426 1.26 -17.36 -31.53
CA ILE A 426 0.97 -18.62 -30.84
C ILE A 426 0.04 -19.45 -31.73
N ILE A 427 0.38 -20.72 -31.92
CA ILE A 427 -0.39 -21.69 -32.69
C ILE A 427 -0.81 -22.82 -31.75
N ALA A 428 -2.12 -22.97 -31.58
CA ALA A 428 -2.72 -24.07 -30.86
C ALA A 428 -3.31 -25.08 -31.84
N GLU A 429 -2.86 -26.32 -31.76
CA GLU A 429 -3.42 -27.45 -32.50
C GLU A 429 -4.47 -28.13 -31.63
N TYR A 430 -5.68 -28.31 -32.17
CA TYR A 430 -6.78 -28.92 -31.44
C TYR A 430 -7.54 -29.96 -32.29
N GLU A 431 -8.15 -30.91 -31.61
CA GLU A 431 -8.93 -32.00 -32.19
C GLU A 431 -10.42 -31.81 -31.90
N THR A 432 -11.23 -31.93 -32.95
CA THR A 432 -12.71 -31.90 -32.94
C THR A 432 -13.23 -33.23 -33.48
N GLY A 433 -13.35 -34.23 -32.59
CA GLY A 433 -13.71 -35.58 -33.02
C GLY A 433 -12.56 -36.23 -33.81
N ALA A 434 -12.67 -36.29 -35.14
CA ALA A 434 -11.67 -36.91 -36.03
C ALA A 434 -10.80 -35.90 -36.80
N GLU A 435 -11.11 -34.61 -36.72
CA GLU A 435 -10.40 -33.56 -37.44
C GLU A 435 -9.40 -32.84 -36.52
N ARG A 436 -8.26 -32.42 -37.09
CA ARG A 436 -7.22 -31.65 -36.40
C ARG A 436 -7.09 -30.29 -37.06
N GLU A 437 -7.28 -29.25 -36.27
CA GLU A 437 -7.33 -27.87 -36.73
C GLU A 437 -6.29 -27.02 -35.99
N GLN A 438 -6.05 -25.80 -36.50
CA GLN A 438 -5.11 -24.85 -35.94
C GLN A 438 -5.78 -23.51 -35.64
N PHE A 439 -5.66 -23.08 -34.40
CA PHE A 439 -6.03 -21.76 -33.92
C PHE A 439 -4.76 -20.90 -33.78
N LYS A 440 -4.75 -19.70 -34.37
CA LYS A 440 -3.58 -18.81 -34.39
C LYS A 440 -3.89 -17.47 -33.73
N MET A 441 -3.00 -17.02 -32.88
CA MET A 441 -3.08 -15.72 -32.19
C MET A 441 -1.80 -14.94 -32.45
N GLU A 442 -1.91 -13.69 -32.88
CA GLU A 442 -0.75 -12.86 -33.18
C GLU A 442 -0.72 -11.60 -32.32
N TRP A 443 0.45 -11.28 -31.75
CA TRP A 443 0.68 -10.08 -30.93
C TRP A 443 1.26 -8.95 -31.76
N TYR A 444 0.63 -7.79 -31.64
CA TYR A 444 0.95 -6.55 -32.32
C TYR A 444 1.33 -5.46 -31.31
N TRP A 445 2.14 -4.52 -31.76
CA TRP A 445 2.34 -3.25 -31.05
C TRP A 445 1.31 -2.24 -31.53
N LYS A 446 0.48 -1.72 -30.62
CA LYS A 446 -0.44 -0.63 -30.92
C LYS A 446 0.06 0.68 -30.32
N LYS A 447 0.17 1.68 -31.19
CA LYS A 447 0.54 3.04 -30.83
C LYS A 447 -0.67 3.78 -30.25
N LYS A 448 -0.57 4.29 -29.02
CA LYS A 448 -1.47 5.30 -28.45
C LYS A 448 -0.79 6.65 -28.44
N LEU A 449 -1.51 7.70 -28.80
CA LEU A 449 -1.10 9.07 -28.55
C LEU A 449 -2.02 9.61 -27.44
N GLU A 450 -1.46 10.02 -26.31
CA GLU A 450 -2.20 10.72 -25.26
C GLU A 450 -1.63 12.13 -25.07
N LYS A 451 -2.52 13.13 -25.03
CA LYS A 451 -2.16 14.49 -24.67
C LYS A 451 -2.17 14.63 -23.14
N ARG A 452 -1.04 15.01 -22.56
CA ARG A 452 -0.93 15.43 -21.15
C ARG A 452 -0.19 16.75 -21.09
N GLY A 453 -0.88 17.80 -20.62
CA GLY A 453 -0.28 19.11 -20.35
C GLY A 453 0.54 19.68 -21.51
N GLY A 454 -0.10 20.07 -22.62
CA GLY A 454 0.57 20.65 -23.78
C GLY A 454 1.42 19.69 -24.63
N THR A 455 1.87 18.55 -24.08
CA THR A 455 2.73 17.58 -24.76
C THR A 455 1.94 16.33 -25.17
N THR A 456 2.25 15.77 -26.35
CA THR A 456 1.70 14.48 -26.80
C THR A 456 2.72 13.38 -26.49
N ILE A 457 2.35 12.45 -25.62
CA ILE A 457 3.18 11.29 -25.27
C ILE A 457 2.71 10.10 -26.11
N THR A 458 3.66 9.40 -26.73
CA THR A 458 3.40 8.16 -27.47
C THR A 458 3.60 6.97 -26.54
N TYR A 459 2.54 6.20 -26.32
CA TYR A 459 2.59 4.90 -25.65
C TYR A 459 2.55 3.79 -26.70
N TYR A 460 3.32 2.74 -26.50
CA TYR A 460 3.15 1.49 -27.24
C TYR A 460 2.63 0.45 -26.25
N TYR A 461 1.57 -0.25 -26.62
CA TYR A 461 1.05 -1.37 -25.85
C TYR A 461 0.90 -2.59 -26.75
N GLU A 462 1.18 -3.76 -26.19
CA GLU A 462 1.01 -5.02 -26.88
C GLU A 462 -0.48 -5.38 -26.93
N ILE A 463 -0.92 -5.90 -28.07
CA ILE A 463 -2.28 -6.34 -28.31
C ILE A 463 -2.25 -7.63 -29.11
N ALA A 464 -2.85 -8.71 -28.60
CA ALA A 464 -3.17 -9.85 -29.46
C ALA A 464 -4.37 -9.50 -30.34
N VAL A 465 -4.28 -9.72 -31.65
CA VAL A 465 -5.42 -9.67 -32.55
C VAL A 465 -5.84 -11.11 -32.84
N ILE A 466 -7.09 -11.42 -32.53
CA ILE A 466 -7.66 -12.76 -32.66
C ILE A 466 -8.98 -12.63 -33.42
N TYR A 467 -9.14 -13.44 -34.47
CA TYR A 467 -10.39 -13.61 -35.19
C TYR A 467 -10.96 -14.98 -34.89
N LEU A 468 -12.02 -15.03 -34.08
CA LEU A 468 -12.70 -16.26 -33.70
C LEU A 468 -13.84 -16.55 -34.68
N LYS A 469 -13.69 -17.63 -35.46
CA LYS A 469 -14.59 -18.02 -36.55
C LYS A 469 -15.86 -18.68 -36.03
N ASP A 470 -15.74 -19.48 -34.98
CA ASP A 470 -16.84 -20.30 -34.46
C ASP A 470 -16.80 -20.48 -32.93
N VAL A 471 -17.76 -21.25 -32.43
CA VAL A 471 -17.91 -21.55 -31.00
C VAL A 471 -16.82 -22.49 -30.46
N VAL A 472 -16.17 -23.25 -31.32
CA VAL A 472 -15.07 -24.15 -30.94
C VAL A 472 -13.80 -23.33 -30.72
N GLU A 473 -13.45 -22.41 -31.64
CA GLU A 473 -12.32 -21.50 -31.45
C GLU A 473 -12.52 -20.60 -30.21
N VAL A 474 -13.76 -20.20 -29.89
CA VAL A 474 -14.09 -19.50 -28.63
C VAL A 474 -13.75 -20.37 -27.41
N ALA A 475 -14.15 -21.64 -27.41
CA ALA A 475 -13.86 -22.56 -26.32
C ALA A 475 -12.36 -22.85 -26.19
N VAL A 476 -11.65 -22.98 -27.32
CA VAL A 476 -10.19 -23.17 -27.37
C VAL A 476 -9.47 -21.92 -26.83
N SER A 477 -9.85 -20.72 -27.27
CA SER A 477 -9.28 -19.47 -26.77
C SER A 477 -9.52 -19.29 -25.27
N LYS A 478 -10.73 -19.60 -24.78
CA LYS A 478 -11.05 -19.60 -23.35
C LYS A 478 -10.22 -20.62 -22.58
N ALA A 479 -10.02 -21.82 -23.10
CA ALA A 479 -9.21 -22.85 -22.46
C ALA A 479 -7.74 -22.45 -22.33
N LEU A 480 -7.20 -21.75 -23.34
CA LEU A 480 -5.82 -21.25 -23.36
C LEU A 480 -5.61 -20.04 -22.45
N THR A 481 -6.55 -19.10 -22.46
CA THR A 481 -6.37 -17.77 -21.84
C THR A 481 -7.07 -17.61 -20.50
N GLY A 482 -8.00 -18.52 -20.16
CA GLY A 482 -8.85 -18.42 -18.98
C GLY A 482 -9.90 -17.31 -19.05
N LYS A 483 -10.03 -16.60 -20.19
CA LYS A 483 -10.94 -15.45 -20.36
C LYS A 483 -12.11 -15.80 -21.27
N ASP A 484 -13.28 -15.28 -20.95
CA ASP A 484 -14.44 -15.36 -21.84
C ASP A 484 -14.26 -14.45 -23.06
N VAL A 485 -14.46 -15.02 -24.26
CA VAL A 485 -14.26 -14.32 -25.54
C VAL A 485 -15.52 -14.49 -26.39
N LYS A 486 -16.01 -13.42 -27.03
CA LYS A 486 -17.22 -13.46 -27.87
C LYS A 486 -16.87 -13.68 -29.36
N LYS A 487 -17.73 -14.41 -30.08
CA LYS A 487 -17.66 -14.62 -31.53
C LYS A 487 -17.60 -13.28 -32.29
N ALA A 488 -16.81 -13.20 -33.35
CA ALA A 488 -16.67 -12.04 -34.24
C ALA A 488 -16.12 -10.72 -33.62
N MET A 489 -15.53 -10.76 -32.42
CA MET A 489 -14.86 -9.58 -31.83
C MET A 489 -13.34 -9.64 -31.99
N CYS A 490 -12.77 -8.58 -32.58
CA CYS A 490 -11.35 -8.25 -32.53
C CYS A 490 -11.02 -7.83 -31.08
N ASN A 491 -10.71 -8.80 -30.23
CA ASN A 491 -10.47 -8.56 -28.81
C ASN A 491 -9.00 -8.24 -28.57
N SER A 492 -8.76 -7.11 -27.88
CA SER A 492 -7.43 -6.76 -27.41
C SER A 492 -7.06 -7.57 -26.17
N MET A 493 -6.24 -8.61 -26.32
CA MET A 493 -5.69 -9.31 -25.16
C MET A 493 -4.31 -8.73 -24.79
N PRO A 494 -4.06 -8.38 -23.51
CA PRO A 494 -2.71 -8.10 -23.04
C PRO A 494 -1.85 -9.38 -23.15
N ALA A 495 -0.54 -9.23 -23.34
CA ALA A 495 0.38 -10.37 -23.41
C ALA A 495 0.30 -11.29 -22.19
N ILE A 496 0.42 -12.59 -22.50
CA ILE A 496 0.41 -13.74 -21.58
C ILE A 496 1.72 -13.73 -20.81
#